data_AF-A0A0X3Q8C6-F1
#
_entry.id   AF-A0A0X3Q8C6-F1
#
_cell.length_a   1.000
_cell.length_b   1.000
_cell.length_c   1.000
_cell.angle_alpha   90.00
_cell.angle_beta   90.00
_cell.angle_gamma   90.00
#
_symmetry.space_group_name_H-M   'P 1'
#
loop_
_entity.id
_entity.type
_entity.pdbx_description
1 polymer ?
#
loop_
_entity_poly.entity_id
_entity_poly.type
_entity_poly.pdbx_seq_one_letter_code
_entity_poly.pdbx_strand_id
1 'polypeptide(L)'
;MIQTAKKIAADLETAVDERTTSRHQLESLADEEIFGQAYARIVQSATAMDLVQLEHSFAVAVETEITERKRALNDLQKINLEETAALIAKGGSDEAVSELQRRFHSDYEILKTQWDSRISELKELQRRNYRSFVMSVEEQLPQSLSPPAATVGRGVAPRFQLIANLFTYLYRH
;
A
#
# COMPACT_ATOMS: atom_id res chain seq x y z
N MET A 1 -31.89 31.91 -26.85
CA MET A 1 -32.06 30.45 -27.04
C MET A 1 -30.74 29.68 -26.96
N ILE A 2 -29.68 30.07 -27.67
CA ILE A 2 -28.37 29.34 -27.66
C ILE A 2 -27.70 29.32 -26.26
N GLN A 3 -27.74 30.43 -25.52
CA GLN A 3 -27.22 30.52 -24.14
C GLN A 3 -27.91 29.55 -23.17
N THR A 4 -29.24 29.41 -23.29
CA THR A 4 -30.04 28.51 -22.46
C THR A 4 -29.73 27.05 -22.72
N ALA A 5 -29.54 26.67 -23.99
CA ALA A 5 -29.17 25.31 -24.37
C ALA A 5 -27.77 24.91 -23.85
N LYS A 6 -26.80 25.84 -23.89
CA LYS A 6 -25.46 25.60 -23.33
C LYS A 6 -25.48 25.39 -21.82
N LYS A 7 -26.27 26.19 -21.10
CA LYS A 7 -26.43 26.04 -19.65
C LYS A 7 -27.04 24.68 -19.29
N ILE A 8 -28.11 24.28 -19.99
CA ILE A 8 -28.74 22.98 -19.77
C ILE A 8 -27.77 21.83 -20.03
N ALA A 9 -26.94 21.91 -21.07
CA ALA A 9 -25.94 20.89 -21.37
C ALA A 9 -24.89 20.75 -20.24
N ALA A 10 -24.37 21.87 -19.74
CA ALA A 10 -23.39 21.86 -18.64
C ALA A 10 -23.98 21.38 -17.31
N ASP A 11 -25.23 21.77 -17.01
CA ASP A 11 -25.96 21.30 -15.82
C ASP A 11 -26.22 19.78 -15.92
N LEU A 12 -26.49 19.26 -17.12
CA LEU A 12 -26.71 17.82 -17.36
C LEU A 12 -25.40 17.02 -17.23
N GLU A 13 -24.28 17.53 -17.76
CA GLU A 13 -22.96 16.91 -17.66
C GLU A 13 -22.51 16.80 -16.19
N THR A 14 -22.66 17.89 -15.43
CA THR A 14 -22.37 17.91 -13.98
C THR A 14 -23.24 16.89 -13.23
N ALA A 15 -24.54 16.84 -13.51
CA ALA A 15 -25.45 15.90 -12.85
C ALA A 15 -25.16 14.43 -13.20
N VAL A 16 -24.66 14.15 -14.41
CA VAL A 16 -24.22 12.81 -14.81
C VAL A 16 -22.95 12.42 -14.06
N ASP A 17 -21.95 13.30 -13.97
CA ASP A 17 -20.69 13.07 -13.26
C ASP A 17 -20.89 12.87 -11.75
N GLU A 18 -21.77 13.64 -11.12
CA GLU A 18 -22.13 13.47 -9.71
C GLU A 18 -22.82 12.12 -9.47
N ARG A 19 -23.72 11.71 -10.38
CA ARG A 19 -24.46 10.45 -10.27
C ARG A 19 -23.58 9.23 -10.53
N THR A 20 -22.66 9.30 -11.48
CA THR A 20 -21.67 8.23 -11.73
C THR A 20 -20.74 8.09 -10.52
N THR A 21 -20.22 9.20 -9.99
CA THR A 21 -19.39 9.22 -8.79
C THR A 21 -20.10 8.63 -7.58
N SER A 22 -21.34 9.05 -7.31
CA SER A 22 -22.14 8.56 -6.18
C SER A 22 -22.43 7.06 -6.27
N ARG A 23 -22.69 6.55 -7.49
CA ARG A 23 -22.90 5.11 -7.71
C ARG A 23 -21.62 4.32 -7.48
N HIS A 24 -20.48 4.78 -7.98
CA HIS A 24 -19.20 4.12 -7.73
C HIS A 24 -18.83 4.09 -6.24
N GLN A 25 -19.16 5.15 -5.49
CA GLN A 25 -18.99 5.18 -4.04
C GLN A 25 -19.87 4.14 -3.35
N LEU A 26 -21.16 4.02 -3.72
CA LEU A 26 -22.07 3.02 -3.17
C LEU A 26 -21.62 1.58 -3.48
N GLU A 27 -21.17 1.33 -4.72
CA GLU A 27 -20.60 0.03 -5.12
C GLU A 27 -19.34 -0.29 -4.30
N SER A 28 -18.46 0.69 -4.07
CA SER A 28 -17.27 0.52 -3.23
C SER A 28 -17.60 0.24 -1.77
N LEU A 29 -18.62 0.89 -1.20
CA LEU A 29 -19.03 0.65 0.19
C LEU A 29 -19.62 -0.75 0.38
N ALA A 30 -20.44 -1.20 -0.58
CA ALA A 30 -20.99 -2.55 -0.56
C ALA A 30 -19.90 -3.61 -0.71
N ASP A 31 -18.94 -3.39 -1.61
CA ASP A 31 -17.77 -4.27 -1.80
C ASP A 31 -16.91 -4.37 -0.53
N GLU A 32 -16.73 -3.27 0.20
CA GLU A 32 -15.99 -3.27 1.46
C GLU A 32 -16.74 -4.01 2.59
N GLU A 33 -18.07 -3.88 2.64
CA GLU A 33 -18.90 -4.64 3.60
C GLU A 33 -18.82 -6.15 3.33
N ILE A 34 -18.91 -6.57 2.06
CA ILE A 34 -18.79 -7.98 1.65
C ILE A 34 -17.43 -8.54 2.07
N PHE A 35 -16.35 -7.80 1.79
CA PHE A 35 -15.00 -8.19 2.19
C PHE A 35 -14.87 -8.32 3.71
N GLY A 36 -15.39 -7.36 4.49
CA GLY A 36 -15.35 -7.42 5.95
C GLY A 36 -16.05 -8.65 6.51
N GLN A 37 -17.20 -9.04 5.95
CA GLN A 37 -17.92 -10.24 6.34
C GLN A 37 -17.16 -11.53 5.99
N ALA A 38 -16.59 -11.61 4.77
CA ALA A 38 -15.76 -12.73 4.33
C ALA A 38 -14.53 -12.91 5.24
N TYR A 39 -13.81 -11.82 5.50
CA TYR A 39 -12.66 -11.82 6.41
C TYR A 39 -13.05 -12.32 7.81
N ALA A 40 -14.15 -11.81 8.39
CA ALA A 40 -14.61 -12.20 9.72
C ALA A 40 -14.92 -13.71 9.82
N ARG A 41 -15.46 -14.32 8.75
CA ARG A 41 -15.71 -15.76 8.69
C ARG A 41 -14.42 -16.57 8.59
N ILE A 42 -13.46 -16.13 7.76
CA ILE A 42 -12.17 -16.81 7.60
C ILE A 42 -11.36 -16.80 8.91
N VAL A 43 -11.34 -15.69 9.62
CA VAL A 43 -10.66 -15.59 10.92
C VAL A 43 -11.22 -16.57 11.96
N GLN A 44 -12.50 -16.94 11.82
CA GLN A 44 -13.17 -17.93 12.68
C GLN A 44 -13.07 -19.36 12.13
N SER A 45 -12.56 -19.54 10.92
CA SER A 45 -12.47 -20.84 10.25
C SER A 45 -11.10 -21.49 10.45
N ALA A 46 -10.98 -22.73 9.99
CA ALA A 46 -9.70 -23.45 9.99
C ALA A 46 -8.63 -22.80 9.08
N THR A 47 -9.05 -21.93 8.15
CA THR A 47 -8.18 -21.24 7.17
C THR A 47 -7.51 -19.99 7.75
N ALA A 48 -7.83 -19.61 9.00
CA ALA A 48 -7.21 -18.45 9.66
C ALA A 48 -5.67 -18.53 9.69
N MET A 49 -5.10 -19.73 9.81
CA MET A 49 -3.64 -19.90 9.79
C MET A 49 -3.04 -19.58 8.41
N ASP A 50 -3.71 -19.96 7.33
CA ASP A 50 -3.24 -19.67 5.96
C ASP A 50 -3.26 -18.17 5.69
N LEU A 51 -4.29 -17.47 6.20
CA LEU A 51 -4.37 -16.01 6.15
C LEU A 51 -3.20 -15.34 6.88
N VAL A 52 -2.87 -15.81 8.08
CA VAL A 52 -1.74 -15.31 8.88
C VAL A 52 -0.39 -15.59 8.19
N GLN A 53 -0.24 -16.76 7.57
CA GLN A 53 0.97 -17.08 6.80
C GLN A 53 1.12 -16.15 5.59
N LEU A 54 0.01 -15.84 4.90
CA LEU A 54 0.00 -14.89 3.79
C LEU A 54 0.42 -13.50 4.25
N GLU A 55 -0.19 -12.97 5.33
CA GLU A 55 0.17 -11.68 5.92
C GLU A 55 1.66 -11.62 6.31
N HIS A 56 2.15 -12.68 6.95
CA HIS A 56 3.55 -12.78 7.33
C HIS A 56 4.47 -12.75 6.11
N SER A 57 4.15 -13.50 5.05
CA SER A 57 4.93 -13.52 3.81
C SER A 57 5.02 -12.13 3.16
N PHE A 58 3.92 -11.37 3.19
CA PHE A 58 3.86 -10.01 2.66
C PHE A 58 4.68 -9.03 3.50
N ALA A 59 4.59 -9.12 4.82
CA ALA A 59 5.41 -8.30 5.72
C ALA A 59 6.91 -8.54 5.51
N VAL A 60 7.34 -9.80 5.38
CA VAL A 60 8.74 -10.16 5.10
C VAL A 60 9.20 -9.59 3.75
N ALA A 61 8.37 -9.70 2.72
CA ALA A 61 8.69 -9.15 1.40
C ALA A 61 8.86 -7.62 1.43
N VAL A 62 7.95 -6.88 2.09
CA VAL A 62 8.06 -5.42 2.22
C VAL A 62 9.29 -5.01 3.04
N GLU A 63 9.56 -5.69 4.16
CA GLU A 63 10.75 -5.41 4.98
C GLU A 63 12.05 -5.65 4.20
N THR A 64 12.07 -6.67 3.33
CA THR A 64 13.20 -6.93 2.43
C THR A 64 13.43 -5.76 1.49
N GLU A 65 12.39 -5.27 0.81
CA GLU A 65 12.47 -4.12 -0.09
C GLU A 65 12.92 -2.83 0.64
N ILE A 66 12.41 -2.60 1.87
CA ILE A 66 12.83 -1.47 2.71
C ILE A 66 14.31 -1.58 3.08
N THR A 67 14.78 -2.79 3.41
CA THR A 67 16.17 -3.05 3.77
C THR A 67 17.10 -2.83 2.57
N GLU A 68 16.72 -3.30 1.38
CA GLU A 68 17.48 -3.08 0.15
C GLU A 68 17.50 -1.60 -0.25
N ARG A 69 16.39 -0.87 -0.13
CA ARG A 69 16.37 0.59 -0.30
C ARG A 69 17.37 1.28 0.62
N LYS A 70 17.35 0.95 1.91
CA LYS A 70 18.29 1.53 2.89
C LYS A 70 19.73 1.25 2.50
N ARG A 71 20.05 0.01 2.12
CA ARG A 71 21.39 -0.37 1.66
C ARG A 71 21.81 0.46 0.45
N ALA A 72 21.00 0.49 -0.59
CA ALA A 72 21.31 1.21 -1.83
C ALA A 72 21.54 2.72 -1.62
N LEU A 73 20.71 3.36 -0.79
CA LEU A 73 20.87 4.78 -0.46
C LEU A 73 22.12 5.06 0.36
N ASN A 74 22.46 4.17 1.31
CA ASN A 74 23.69 4.27 2.10
C ASN A 74 24.94 4.05 1.24
N ASP A 75 24.89 3.12 0.29
CA ASP A 75 26.00 2.88 -0.64
C ASP A 75 26.27 4.11 -1.50
N LEU A 76 25.21 4.76 -2.02
CA LEU A 76 25.34 6.01 -2.79
C LEU A 76 25.91 7.15 -1.93
N GLN A 77 25.48 7.27 -0.67
CA GLN A 77 26.04 8.24 0.27
C GLN A 77 27.52 8.00 0.54
N LYS A 78 27.92 6.73 0.71
CA LYS A 78 29.32 6.35 0.93
C LYS A 78 30.18 6.71 -0.29
N ILE A 79 29.71 6.42 -1.49
CA ILE A 79 30.40 6.80 -2.74
C ILE A 79 30.59 8.32 -2.80
N ASN A 80 29.55 9.11 -2.54
CA ASN A 80 29.66 10.58 -2.55
C ASN A 80 30.68 11.09 -1.51
N LEU A 81 30.73 10.50 -0.32
CA LEU A 81 31.72 10.84 0.71
C LEU A 81 33.15 10.54 0.24
N GLU A 82 33.38 9.37 -0.35
CA GLU A 82 34.69 8.97 -0.88
C GLU A 82 35.13 9.87 -2.04
N GLU A 83 34.23 10.17 -2.98
CA GLU A 83 34.51 11.06 -4.12
C GLU A 83 34.79 12.49 -3.67
N THR A 84 34.02 13.00 -2.69
CA THR A 84 34.22 14.34 -2.13
C THR A 84 35.57 14.43 -1.42
N ALA A 85 35.91 13.44 -0.59
CA ALA A 85 37.20 13.40 0.10
C ALA A 85 38.36 13.33 -0.90
N ALA A 86 38.24 12.50 -1.95
CA ALA A 86 39.24 12.39 -2.99
C ALA A 86 39.41 13.68 -3.80
N LEU A 87 38.31 14.40 -4.07
CA LEU A 87 38.33 15.68 -4.78
C LEU A 87 39.04 16.75 -3.95
N ILE A 88 38.72 16.86 -2.66
CA ILE A 88 39.37 17.79 -1.73
C ILE A 88 40.87 17.47 -1.61
N ALA A 89 41.23 16.19 -1.45
CA ALA A 89 42.63 15.78 -1.34
C ALA A 89 43.48 16.12 -2.57
N LYS A 90 42.84 16.22 -3.75
CA LYS A 90 43.49 16.61 -5.02
C LYS A 90 43.51 18.13 -5.23
N GLY A 91 43.07 18.93 -4.26
CA GLY A 91 42.97 20.38 -4.39
C GLY A 91 41.83 20.83 -5.30
N GLY A 92 40.74 20.06 -5.38
CA GLY A 92 39.54 20.42 -6.11
C GLY A 92 38.94 21.75 -5.61
N SER A 93 38.33 22.50 -6.52
CA SER A 93 37.69 23.78 -6.19
C SER A 93 36.34 23.57 -5.48
N ASP A 94 35.90 24.61 -4.78
CA ASP A 94 34.56 24.66 -4.17
C ASP A 94 33.45 24.46 -5.22
N GLU A 95 33.66 24.95 -6.44
CA GLU A 95 32.75 24.75 -7.57
C GLU A 95 32.65 23.27 -7.97
N ALA A 96 33.79 22.56 -8.03
CA ALA A 96 33.81 21.14 -8.35
C ALA A 96 33.12 20.31 -7.26
N VAL A 97 33.30 20.68 -5.99
CA VAL A 97 32.59 20.05 -4.86
C VAL A 97 31.09 20.32 -4.95
N SER A 98 30.69 21.55 -5.26
CA SER A 98 29.28 21.93 -5.39
C SER A 98 28.58 21.18 -6.52
N GLU A 99 29.26 21.02 -7.67
CA GLU A 99 28.75 20.23 -8.79
C GLU A 99 28.62 18.75 -8.44
N LEU A 100 29.60 18.19 -7.70
CA LEU A 100 29.52 16.82 -7.21
C LEU A 100 28.31 16.62 -6.29
N GLN A 101 28.09 17.53 -5.33
CA GLN A 101 26.93 17.46 -4.43
C GLN A 101 25.61 17.61 -5.17
N ARG A 102 25.55 18.45 -6.22
CA ARG A 102 24.35 18.60 -7.05
C ARG A 102 23.99 17.31 -7.77
N ARG A 103 24.98 16.60 -8.32
CA ARG A 103 24.79 15.29 -8.96
C ARG A 103 24.34 14.25 -7.95
N PHE A 104 25.05 14.13 -6.82
CA PHE A 104 24.67 13.23 -5.74
C PHE A 104 23.22 13.44 -5.30
N HIS A 105 22.80 14.69 -5.08
CA HIS A 105 21.43 14.98 -4.67
C HIS A 105 20.40 14.54 -5.73
N SER A 106 20.66 14.82 -7.01
CA SER A 106 19.82 14.38 -8.12
C SER A 106 19.71 12.85 -8.15
N ASP A 107 20.84 12.14 -8.09
CA ASP A 107 20.88 10.68 -8.16
C ASP A 107 20.20 10.04 -6.93
N TYR A 108 20.39 10.63 -5.75
CA TYR A 108 19.76 10.18 -4.51
C TYR A 108 18.24 10.30 -4.58
N GLU A 109 17.70 11.42 -5.04
CA GLU A 109 16.25 11.62 -5.16
C GLU A 109 15.62 10.71 -6.22
N ILE A 110 16.31 10.50 -7.35
CA ILE A 110 15.87 9.54 -8.37
C ILE A 110 15.81 8.13 -7.78
N LEU A 111 16.89 7.68 -7.16
CA LEU A 111 16.98 6.33 -6.58
C LEU A 111 15.93 6.14 -5.48
N LYS A 112 15.78 7.12 -4.59
CA LYS A 112 14.77 7.12 -3.53
C LYS A 112 13.36 6.99 -4.12
N THR A 113 13.04 7.79 -5.13
CA THR A 113 11.72 7.77 -5.79
C THR A 113 11.43 6.42 -6.43
N GLN A 114 12.41 5.83 -7.12
CA GLN A 114 12.26 4.49 -7.72
C GLN A 114 11.94 3.42 -6.68
N TRP A 115 12.64 3.45 -5.54
CA TRP A 115 12.36 2.51 -4.44
C TRP A 115 11.00 2.76 -3.78
N ASP A 116 10.61 4.02 -3.59
CA ASP A 116 9.31 4.37 -3.04
C ASP A 116 8.17 3.90 -3.96
N SER A 117 8.32 4.05 -5.28
CA SER A 117 7.40 3.49 -6.27
C SER A 117 7.35 1.97 -6.20
N ARG A 118 8.50 1.28 -6.20
CA ARG A 118 8.58 -0.18 -6.13
C ARG A 118 7.90 -0.75 -4.87
N ILE A 119 8.14 -0.15 -3.71
CA ILE A 119 7.50 -0.56 -2.45
C ILE A 119 5.99 -0.33 -2.50
N SER A 120 5.56 0.80 -3.07
CA SER A 120 4.14 1.12 -3.22
C SER A 120 3.42 0.14 -4.14
N GLU A 121 4.02 -0.19 -5.29
CA GLU A 121 3.50 -1.20 -6.22
C GLU A 121 3.40 -2.58 -5.58
N LEU A 122 4.42 -2.99 -4.82
CA LEU A 122 4.39 -4.24 -4.06
C LEU A 122 3.24 -4.26 -3.05
N LYS A 123 3.07 -3.18 -2.27
CA LYS A 123 1.97 -3.06 -1.31
C LYS A 123 0.60 -3.12 -2.02
N GLU A 124 0.43 -2.46 -3.16
CA GLU A 124 -0.82 -2.55 -3.95
C GLU A 124 -1.08 -3.95 -4.49
N LEU A 125 -0.06 -4.62 -4.99
CA LEU A 125 -0.18 -6.02 -5.43
C LEU A 125 -0.59 -6.92 -4.27
N GLN A 126 0.04 -6.77 -3.11
CA GLN A 126 -0.27 -7.56 -1.92
C GLN A 126 -1.68 -7.29 -1.39
N ARG A 127 -2.15 -6.02 -1.38
CA ARG A 127 -3.55 -5.69 -1.05
C ARG A 127 -4.54 -6.42 -1.97
N ARG A 128 -4.27 -6.40 -3.28
CA ARG A 128 -5.11 -7.12 -4.27
C ARG A 128 -5.09 -8.62 -4.04
N ASN A 129 -3.91 -9.20 -3.86
CA ASN A 129 -3.76 -10.64 -3.60
C ASN A 129 -4.44 -11.06 -2.29
N TYR A 130 -4.32 -10.24 -1.24
CA TYR A 130 -4.99 -10.47 0.05
C TYR A 130 -6.50 -10.48 -0.11
N ARG A 131 -7.04 -9.48 -0.82
CA ARG A 131 -8.48 -9.40 -1.13
C ARG A 131 -8.94 -10.61 -1.93
N SER A 132 -8.23 -10.96 -3.00
CA SER A 132 -8.55 -12.13 -3.83
C SER A 132 -8.51 -13.43 -3.03
N PHE A 133 -7.54 -13.60 -2.13
CA PHE A 133 -7.48 -14.76 -1.25
C PHE A 133 -8.72 -14.84 -0.36
N VAL A 134 -9.05 -13.77 0.37
CA VAL A 134 -10.23 -13.72 1.23
C VAL A 134 -11.51 -14.05 0.46
N MET A 135 -11.72 -13.42 -0.69
CA MET A 135 -12.91 -13.67 -1.50
C MET A 135 -12.97 -15.10 -2.05
N SER A 136 -11.83 -15.68 -2.47
CA SER A 136 -11.79 -17.06 -2.99
C SER A 136 -12.02 -18.13 -1.92
N VAL A 137 -11.57 -17.89 -0.69
CA VAL A 137 -11.78 -18.80 0.44
C VAL A 137 -13.24 -18.73 0.90
N GLU A 138 -13.82 -17.55 0.90
CA GLU A 138 -15.24 -17.34 1.21
C GLU A 138 -16.16 -18.14 0.28
N GLU A 139 -15.87 -18.15 -1.03
CA GLU A 139 -16.62 -18.97 -2.01
C GLU A 139 -16.55 -20.47 -1.74
N GLN A 140 -15.50 -20.94 -1.06
CA GLN A 140 -15.28 -22.35 -0.74
C GLN A 140 -15.83 -22.75 0.63
N LEU A 141 -16.16 -21.78 1.50
CA LEU A 141 -16.76 -22.07 2.80
C LEU A 141 -18.21 -22.57 2.61
N PRO A 142 -18.62 -23.64 3.31
CA PRO A 142 -20.00 -24.11 3.25
C PRO A 142 -20.96 -23.00 3.68
N GLN A 143 -22.02 -22.73 2.91
CA GLN A 143 -23.05 -21.74 3.23
C GLN A 143 -23.85 -22.03 4.53
N SER A 144 -23.49 -23.06 5.30
CA SER A 144 -24.24 -23.51 6.48
C SER A 144 -23.92 -22.76 7.77
N LEU A 145 -23.19 -21.65 7.73
CA LEU A 145 -23.01 -20.77 8.89
C LEU A 145 -23.85 -19.51 8.71
N SER A 146 -25.17 -19.64 8.91
CA SER A 146 -26.00 -18.51 9.27
C SER A 146 -25.37 -17.82 10.50
N PRO A 147 -25.28 -16.49 10.56
CA PRO A 147 -24.69 -15.83 11.73
C PRO A 147 -25.56 -16.15 12.95
N PRO A 148 -25.03 -16.75 14.04
CA PRO A 148 -25.74 -16.67 15.30
C PRO A 148 -25.74 -15.20 15.70
N ALA A 149 -26.93 -14.68 15.99
CA ALA A 149 -27.14 -13.34 16.49
C ALA A 149 -26.10 -12.97 17.56
N ALA A 150 -25.53 -11.78 17.40
CA ALA A 150 -24.73 -11.03 18.36
C ALA A 150 -24.46 -11.73 19.69
N THR A 151 -23.29 -12.35 19.83
CA THR A 151 -22.72 -12.58 21.16
C THR A 151 -21.40 -11.82 21.26
N VAL A 152 -21.52 -10.65 21.88
CA VAL A 152 -20.43 -9.84 22.40
C VAL A 152 -19.49 -10.70 23.23
N GLY A 153 -18.20 -10.65 22.89
CA GLY A 153 -17.09 -10.95 23.79
C GLY A 153 -16.58 -12.39 23.79
N ARG A 154 -15.52 -12.67 23.01
CA ARG A 154 -14.44 -13.53 23.49
C ARG A 154 -13.14 -13.28 22.73
N GLY A 155 -12.06 -13.12 23.50
CA GLY A 155 -10.79 -12.54 23.07
C GLY A 155 -10.06 -13.32 21.97
N VAL A 156 -9.53 -12.56 21.03
CA VAL A 156 -8.51 -12.99 20.08
C VAL A 156 -7.22 -13.23 20.87
N ALA A 157 -6.65 -14.43 20.76
CA ALA A 157 -5.45 -14.80 21.51
C ALA A 157 -4.28 -13.82 21.18
N PRO A 158 -3.46 -13.43 22.17
CA PRO A 158 -2.55 -12.28 22.08
C PRO A 158 -1.50 -12.35 20.96
N ARG A 159 -1.20 -13.54 20.42
CA ARG A 159 -0.29 -13.69 19.27
C ARG A 159 -0.89 -13.23 17.94
N PHE A 160 -2.21 -13.33 17.76
CA PHE A 160 -2.88 -12.91 16.52
C PHE A 160 -3.03 -11.39 16.43
N GLN A 161 -3.19 -10.72 17.58
CA GLN A 161 -3.30 -9.26 17.65
C GLN A 161 -2.00 -8.56 17.23
N LEU A 162 -0.84 -9.16 17.53
CA LEU A 162 0.46 -8.55 17.24
C LEU A 162 0.77 -8.51 15.73
N ILE A 163 0.44 -9.58 15.00
CA ILE A 163 0.69 -9.70 13.55
C ILE A 163 -0.29 -8.81 12.78
N ALA A 164 -1.58 -8.85 13.14
CA ALA A 164 -2.59 -7.97 12.55
C ALA A 164 -2.27 -6.48 12.78
N ASN A 165 -1.75 -6.12 13.97
CA ASN A 165 -1.32 -4.75 14.26
C ASN A 165 -0.09 -4.33 13.43
N LEU A 166 0.84 -5.26 13.15
CA LEU A 166 2.01 -4.98 12.31
C LEU A 166 1.60 -4.78 10.84
N PHE A 167 0.69 -5.60 10.32
CA PHE A 167 0.14 -5.45 8.98
C PHE A 167 -0.65 -4.14 8.85
N THR A 168 -1.48 -3.82 9.84
CA THR A 168 -2.21 -2.55 9.89
C THR A 168 -1.24 -1.36 9.97
N TYR A 169 -0.15 -1.45 10.72
CA TYR A 169 0.84 -0.36 10.84
C TYR A 169 1.66 -0.18 9.56
N LEU A 170 2.01 -1.26 8.86
CA LEU A 170 2.79 -1.23 7.62
C LEU A 170 1.97 -0.83 6.38
N TYR A 171 0.65 -1.04 6.39
CA TYR A 171 -0.24 -0.75 5.25
C TYR A 171 -1.13 0.51 5.42
N ARG A 172 -1.10 1.19 6.57
CA ARG A 172 -1.90 2.42 6.79
C ARG A 172 -1.24 3.71 6.29
N HIS A 173 -0.03 3.64 5.75
CA HIS A 173 0.69 4.77 5.15
C HIS A 173 1.41 4.36 3.86
#